data_AF-A0A2N7DEQ2-F1
#
_entry.id   AF-A0A2N7DEQ2-F1
#
_cell.length_a   1.000
_cell.length_b   1.000
_cell.length_c   1.000
_cell.angle_alpha   90.00
_cell.angle_beta   90.00
_cell.angle_gamma   90.00
#
_symmetry.space_group_name_H-M   'P 1'
#
loop_
_entity.id
_entity.type
_entity.pdbx_description
1 polymer ?
#
loop_
_entity_poly.entity_id
_entity_poly.type
_entity_poly.pdbx_seq_one_letter_code
_entity_poly.pdbx_strand_id
1 'polypeptide(L)'
;MKRYSLRHNPKLMMLLIMSMLALSPASMAINSPEASVASGQTEQYARVVARGKLLSLTKWKVEVDFGQEVEISIRNKGLLRDESGNTVSFNSPIDAVNFLNSKGWVLVSASSSSGHFSAILKRSVQ
;
A
#
# COMPACT_ATOMS: atom_id res chain seq x y z
N MET A 1 17.08 59.60 2.92
CA MET A 1 17.42 58.84 4.15
C MET A 1 18.13 57.54 3.77
N LYS A 2 19.18 57.18 4.52
CA LYS A 2 20.27 56.24 4.18
C LYS A 2 19.78 54.84 3.74
N ARG A 3 20.23 54.35 2.58
CA ARG A 3 20.15 52.92 2.22
C ARG A 3 21.24 52.17 3.00
N TYR A 4 20.86 51.35 3.98
CA TYR A 4 21.78 50.44 4.66
C TYR A 4 22.14 49.31 3.68
N SER A 5 23.38 49.29 3.21
CA SER A 5 23.93 48.20 2.42
C SER A 5 24.20 47.03 3.36
N LEU A 6 23.44 45.94 3.22
CA LEU A 6 23.70 44.67 3.89
C LEU A 6 25.01 44.10 3.32
N ARG A 7 26.14 44.41 3.97
CA ARG A 7 27.41 43.78 3.62
C ARG A 7 27.31 42.28 3.91
N HIS A 8 27.51 41.48 2.87
CA HIS A 8 27.43 40.03 2.92
C HIS A 8 28.56 39.47 3.81
N ASN A 9 28.24 39.14 5.06
CA ASN A 9 29.18 38.58 6.04
C ASN A 9 28.89 37.09 6.20
N PRO A 10 29.64 36.19 5.52
CA PRO A 10 29.31 34.77 5.45
C PRO A 10 29.33 34.08 6.82
N LYS A 11 30.10 34.61 7.77
CA LYS A 11 30.19 34.11 9.15
C LYS A 11 28.90 34.33 9.96
N LEU A 12 28.19 35.43 9.71
CA LEU A 12 26.93 35.73 10.40
C LEU A 12 25.78 34.86 9.87
N MET A 13 25.79 34.55 8.57
CA MET A 13 24.85 33.58 7.98
C MET A 13 25.07 32.17 8.52
N MET A 14 26.32 31.74 8.65
CA MET A 14 26.65 30.40 9.16
C MET A 14 26.22 30.20 10.62
N LEU A 15 26.28 31.25 11.45
CA LEU A 15 25.81 31.22 12.84
C LEU A 15 24.28 31.05 12.95
N LEU A 16 23.53 31.61 11.99
CA LEU A 16 22.06 31.54 11.95
C LEU A 16 21.54 30.17 11.50
N ILE A 17 22.32 29.45 10.69
CA ILE A 17 21.96 28.12 10.18
C ILE A 17 22.22 27.03 11.23
N MET A 18 23.22 27.22 12.10
CA MET A 18 23.56 26.25 13.16
C MET A 18 22.60 26.23 14.35
N SER A 19 21.75 27.24 14.55
CA SER A 19 20.76 27.24 15.65
C SER A 19 19.49 26.43 15.35
N MET A 20 19.26 26.03 14.10
CA MET A 20 18.05 25.27 13.71
C MET A 20 18.16 23.74 13.86
N LEU A 21 19.27 23.20 14.36
CA LEU A 21 19.55 21.75 14.29
C LEU A 21 19.41 20.98 15.61
N ALA A 22 18.65 21.46 16.60
CA ALA A 22 18.59 20.84 17.94
C ALA A 22 17.18 20.63 18.50
N LEU A 23 16.25 20.08 17.72
CA LEU A 23 14.98 19.58 18.26
C LEU A 23 14.63 18.22 17.65
N SER A 24 14.93 17.14 18.38
CA SER A 24 14.49 15.78 18.05
C SER A 24 13.36 15.37 19.02
N PRO A 25 12.14 15.05 18.56
CA PRO A 25 11.11 14.49 19.42
C PRO A 25 11.33 12.98 19.66
N ALA A 26 11.26 12.56 20.92
CA ALA A 26 11.20 11.15 21.31
C ALA A 26 9.89 10.54 20.79
N SER A 27 9.99 9.51 19.94
CA SER A 27 8.81 8.82 19.41
C SER A 27 8.21 7.89 20.47
N MET A 28 6.97 8.17 20.87
CA MET A 28 6.15 7.27 21.68
C MET A 28 5.58 6.18 20.77
N ALA A 29 5.74 4.91 21.13
CA ALA A 29 5.07 3.81 20.44
C ALA A 29 3.58 3.77 20.85
N ILE A 30 2.69 3.87 19.86
CA ILE A 30 1.24 3.72 20.03
C ILE A 30 0.92 2.22 19.96
N ASN A 31 0.46 1.62 21.05
CA ASN A 31 -0.24 0.33 21.03
C ASN A 31 -1.62 0.56 20.38
N SER A 32 -1.76 0.22 19.10
CA SER A 32 -3.08 0.19 18.43
C SER A 32 -3.81 -1.10 18.81
N PRO A 33 -5.12 -1.03 19.15
CA PRO A 33 -5.91 -2.23 19.43
C PRO A 33 -6.01 -3.10 18.18
N GLU A 34 -5.63 -4.34 18.36
CA GLU A 34 -5.64 -5.48 17.44
C GLU A 34 -7.02 -5.58 16.74
N ALA A 35 -7.04 -5.49 15.41
CA ALA A 35 -8.26 -5.67 14.63
C ALA A 35 -8.49 -7.18 14.41
N SER A 36 -9.00 -7.86 15.43
CA SER A 36 -9.57 -9.20 15.29
C SER A 36 -10.68 -9.15 14.23
N VAL A 37 -10.69 -10.10 13.29
CA VAL A 37 -11.84 -10.40 12.42
C VAL A 37 -13.10 -10.26 13.28
N ALA A 38 -13.96 -9.29 12.96
CA ALA A 38 -15.09 -8.96 13.82
C ALA A 38 -15.85 -10.26 14.16
N SER A 39 -15.92 -10.59 15.45
CA SER A 39 -16.42 -11.87 15.93
C SER A 39 -17.79 -12.18 15.29
N GLY A 40 -17.83 -13.16 14.38
CA GLY A 40 -19.05 -13.54 13.64
C GLY A 40 -18.99 -13.47 12.11
N GLN A 41 -17.86 -13.15 11.48
CA GLN A 41 -17.73 -13.21 10.02
C GLN A 41 -17.57 -14.65 9.49
N THR A 42 -18.53 -15.13 8.69
CA THR A 42 -18.48 -16.46 8.03
C THR A 42 -17.69 -16.45 6.71
N GLU A 43 -17.51 -15.26 6.12
CA GLU A 43 -16.91 -15.09 4.79
C GLU A 43 -15.88 -13.96 4.80
N GLN A 44 -14.81 -14.15 4.03
CA GLN A 44 -13.81 -13.13 3.72
C GLN A 44 -13.90 -12.75 2.25
N TYR A 45 -13.59 -11.50 1.96
CA TYR A 45 -13.66 -10.93 0.62
C TYR A 45 -12.30 -10.35 0.19
N ALA A 46 -12.00 -10.52 -1.09
CA ALA A 46 -10.85 -9.94 -1.76
C ALA A 46 -11.29 -9.25 -3.03
N ARG A 47 -10.65 -8.13 -3.36
CA ARG A 47 -10.84 -7.39 -4.58
C ARG A 47 -9.54 -7.38 -5.37
N VAL A 48 -9.55 -7.98 -6.55
CA VAL A 48 -8.49 -7.80 -7.54
C VAL A 48 -8.81 -6.54 -8.33
N VAL A 49 -7.87 -5.61 -8.40
CA VAL A 49 -7.96 -4.42 -9.25
C VAL A 49 -6.76 -4.41 -10.18
N ALA A 50 -6.99 -4.31 -11.48
CA ALA A 50 -5.92 -4.04 -12.43
C ALA A 50 -6.16 -2.75 -13.20
N ARG A 51 -5.08 -2.00 -13.40
CA ARG A 51 -5.09 -0.75 -14.17
C ARG A 51 -4.00 -0.81 -15.23
N GLY A 52 -4.29 -0.36 -16.44
CA GLY A 52 -3.28 -0.18 -17.46
C GLY A 52 -2.25 0.85 -16.99
N LYS A 53 -0.95 0.57 -17.17
CA LYS A 53 0.09 1.57 -16.89
C LYS A 53 0.02 2.68 -17.92
N LEU A 54 -0.05 3.93 -17.46
CA LEU A 54 -0.17 5.13 -18.31
C LEU A 54 0.92 5.24 -19.39
N LEU A 55 2.09 4.64 -19.16
CA LEU A 55 3.24 4.65 -20.07
C LEU A 55 3.49 3.31 -20.80
N SER A 56 2.63 2.30 -20.60
CA SER A 56 2.80 0.98 -21.24
C SER A 56 1.44 0.37 -21.51
N LEU A 57 0.95 0.51 -22.74
CA LEU A 57 -0.38 0.07 -23.20
C LEU A 57 -0.68 -1.41 -22.95
N THR A 58 0.36 -2.25 -22.83
CA THR A 58 0.23 -3.70 -22.63
C THR A 58 0.45 -4.16 -21.20
N LYS A 59 0.98 -3.30 -20.32
CA LYS A 59 1.36 -3.71 -18.96
C LYS A 59 0.27 -3.31 -17.97
N TRP A 60 -0.27 -4.32 -17.29
CA TRP A 60 -1.20 -4.14 -16.19
C TRP A 60 -0.45 -3.98 -14.88
N LYS A 61 -0.88 -3.03 -14.04
CA LYS A 61 -0.57 -3.02 -12.62
C LYS A 61 -1.73 -3.71 -11.93
N VAL A 62 -1.47 -4.87 -11.32
CA VAL A 62 -2.47 -5.67 -10.62
C VAL A 62 -2.23 -5.57 -9.12
N GLU A 63 -3.29 -5.30 -8.38
CA GLU A 63 -3.30 -5.13 -6.93
C GLU A 63 -4.45 -5.97 -6.35
N VAL A 64 -4.24 -6.55 -5.17
CA VAL A 64 -5.28 -7.30 -4.47
C VAL A 64 -5.51 -6.66 -3.11
N ASP A 65 -6.74 -6.25 -2.88
CA ASP A 65 -7.21 -5.60 -1.67
C ASP A 65 -8.07 -6.57 -0.87
N PHE A 66 -7.71 -6.83 0.39
CA PHE A 66 -8.44 -7.72 1.30
C PHE A 66 -9.31 -6.94 2.30
N GLY A 67 -9.50 -5.63 2.11
CA GLY A 67 -10.11 -4.74 3.10
C GLY A 67 -9.21 -4.43 4.30
N GLN A 68 -9.82 -3.94 5.39
CA GLN A 68 -9.13 -3.51 6.60
C GLN A 68 -8.53 -4.74 7.33
N GLU A 69 -7.20 -4.79 7.37
CA GLU A 69 -6.31 -5.68 8.14
C GLU A 69 -6.91 -7.04 8.54
N VAL A 70 -7.13 -7.91 7.54
CA VAL A 70 -6.92 -9.34 7.81
C VAL A 70 -5.44 -9.47 8.14
N GLU A 71 -5.12 -10.02 9.31
CA GLU A 71 -3.75 -10.30 9.79
C GLU A 71 -3.04 -11.33 8.90
N ILE A 72 -2.89 -11.05 7.61
CA ILE A 72 -2.02 -11.77 6.69
C ILE A 72 -0.62 -11.20 6.91
N SER A 73 -0.07 -11.48 8.10
CA SER A 73 1.30 -11.21 8.53
C SER A 73 1.71 -9.73 8.61
N ILE A 74 1.97 -9.29 9.84
CA ILE A 74 2.41 -7.98 10.34
C ILE A 74 3.72 -7.44 9.70
N ARG A 75 4.20 -8.02 8.59
CA ARG A 75 5.36 -7.52 7.84
C ARG A 75 5.05 -6.80 6.54
N ASN A 76 3.88 -6.93 5.92
CA ASN A 76 3.56 -6.17 4.69
C ASN A 76 2.05 -5.94 4.50
N LYS A 77 1.57 -4.77 4.94
CA LYS A 77 0.26 -4.24 4.55
C LYS A 77 0.18 -4.17 3.01
N GLY A 78 -0.60 -5.07 2.40
CA GLY A 78 -1.04 -4.95 1.01
C GLY A 78 -0.24 -5.68 -0.07
N LEU A 79 0.76 -6.51 0.28
CA LEU A 79 1.53 -7.28 -0.71
C LEU A 79 1.26 -8.77 -0.53
N LEU A 80 0.58 -9.38 -1.51
CA LEU A 80 0.48 -10.83 -1.63
C LEU A 80 1.87 -11.42 -1.73
N ARG A 81 2.19 -12.38 -0.86
CA ARG A 81 3.47 -13.08 -0.85
C ARG A 81 3.30 -14.54 -1.25
N ASP A 82 4.26 -15.05 -2.01
CA ASP A 82 4.35 -16.47 -2.31
C ASP A 82 4.84 -17.27 -1.09
N GLU A 83 4.91 -18.60 -1.23
CA GLU A 83 5.37 -19.52 -0.19
C GLU A 83 6.84 -19.27 0.22
N SER A 84 7.60 -18.53 -0.58
CA SER A 84 8.97 -18.10 -0.31
C SER A 84 9.06 -16.71 0.32
N GLY A 85 7.92 -16.03 0.55
CA GLY A 85 7.86 -14.71 1.15
C GLY A 85 8.13 -13.55 0.18
N ASN A 86 8.21 -13.80 -1.14
CA ASN A 86 8.41 -12.76 -2.15
C ASN A 86 7.09 -12.11 -2.55
N THR A 87 7.11 -10.82 -2.85
CA THR A 87 5.94 -10.12 -3.41
C THR A 87 5.55 -10.72 -4.75
N VAL A 88 4.31 -11.20 -4.86
CA VAL A 88 3.78 -11.78 -6.10
C VAL A 88 3.40 -10.65 -7.05
N SER A 89 4.09 -10.56 -8.17
CA SER A 89 3.71 -9.70 -9.29
C SER A 89 2.93 -10.52 -10.33
N PHE A 90 1.74 -10.04 -10.69
CA PHE A 90 0.93 -10.68 -11.73
C PHE A 90 1.16 -9.99 -13.08
N ASN A 91 1.32 -10.78 -14.16
CA ASN A 91 1.44 -10.23 -15.50
C ASN A 91 0.08 -9.77 -16.05
N SER A 92 -0.99 -10.44 -15.61
CA SER A 92 -2.37 -10.13 -16.02
C SER A 92 -3.34 -10.14 -14.83
N PRO A 93 -4.48 -9.42 -14.92
CA PRO A 93 -5.56 -9.55 -13.94
C PRO A 93 -6.07 -10.99 -13.77
N ILE A 94 -6.06 -11.78 -14.86
CA ILE A 94 -6.51 -13.18 -14.85
C ILE A 94 -5.54 -14.06 -14.06
N ASP A 95 -4.23 -13.79 -14.14
CA ASP A 95 -3.22 -14.52 -13.36
C ASP A 95 -3.48 -14.36 -11.85
N ALA A 96 -3.86 -13.15 -11.43
CA ALA A 96 -4.21 -12.88 -10.03
C ALA A 96 -5.47 -13.63 -9.60
N VAL A 97 -6.50 -13.66 -10.45
CA VAL A 97 -7.73 -14.42 -10.18
C VAL A 97 -7.42 -15.91 -10.05
N ASN A 98 -6.62 -16.47 -10.96
CA ASN A 98 -6.21 -17.87 -10.93
C ASN A 98 -5.36 -18.21 -9.69
N PHE A 99 -4.44 -17.32 -9.31
CA PHE A 99 -3.65 -17.48 -8.09
C PHE A 99 -4.53 -17.47 -6.84
N LEU A 100 -5.51 -16.58 -6.74
CA LEU A 100 -6.44 -16.59 -5.62
C LEU A 100 -7.32 -17.84 -5.64
N ASN A 101 -7.73 -18.31 -6.82
CA ASN A 101 -8.48 -19.55 -6.93
C ASN A 101 -7.70 -20.77 -6.40
N SER A 102 -6.40 -20.88 -6.70
CA SER A 102 -5.56 -21.95 -6.15
C SER A 102 -5.39 -21.88 -4.63
N LYS A 103 -5.64 -20.72 -4.01
CA LYS A 103 -5.65 -20.49 -2.56
C LYS A 103 -7.06 -20.61 -1.93
N GLY A 104 -8.03 -21.14 -2.67
CA GLY A 104 -9.38 -21.42 -2.16
C GLY A 104 -10.36 -20.25 -2.25
N TRP A 105 -10.01 -19.18 -2.97
CA TRP A 105 -10.94 -18.09 -3.23
C TRP A 105 -11.86 -18.41 -4.42
N VAL A 106 -13.12 -18.05 -4.31
CA VAL A 106 -14.16 -18.26 -5.32
C VAL A 106 -14.53 -16.92 -5.94
N LEU A 107 -14.50 -16.85 -7.27
CA LEU A 107 -14.90 -15.64 -8.01
C LEU A 107 -16.40 -15.39 -7.83
N VAL A 108 -16.76 -14.17 -7.40
CA VAL A 108 -18.14 -13.73 -7.19
C VAL A 108 -18.60 -12.83 -8.35
N SER A 109 -17.76 -11.89 -8.75
CA SER A 109 -18.08 -10.93 -9.80
C SER A 109 -16.81 -10.41 -10.47
N ALA A 110 -16.91 -10.06 -11.74
CA ALA A 110 -15.85 -9.42 -12.49
C ALA A 110 -16.43 -8.37 -13.45
N SER A 111 -15.69 -7.27 -13.61
CA SER A 111 -16.01 -6.19 -14.54
C SER A 111 -14.73 -5.71 -15.20
N SER A 112 -14.81 -5.42 -16.51
CA SER A 112 -13.70 -4.92 -17.30
C SER A 112 -14.17 -3.72 -18.11
N SER A 113 -13.49 -2.59 -17.95
CA SER A 113 -13.66 -1.38 -18.75
C SER A 113 -12.30 -0.97 -19.33
N SER A 114 -12.28 -0.01 -20.26
CA SER A 114 -11.06 0.41 -20.97
C SER A 114 -9.92 0.76 -20.00
N GLY A 115 -8.92 -0.12 -19.89
CA GLY A 115 -7.76 0.06 -19.02
C GLY A 115 -8.02 -0.21 -17.52
N HIS A 116 -9.18 -0.76 -17.16
CA HIS A 116 -9.52 -1.11 -15.78
C HIS A 116 -10.19 -2.48 -15.69
N PHE A 117 -9.71 -3.31 -14.79
CA PHE A 117 -10.32 -4.59 -14.45
C PHE A 117 -10.55 -4.63 -12.95
N SER A 118 -11.69 -5.17 -12.54
CA SER A 118 -12.03 -5.39 -11.13
C SER A 118 -12.69 -6.75 -10.98
N ALA A 119 -12.28 -7.53 -9.99
CA ALA A 119 -12.93 -8.77 -9.62
C ALA A 119 -13.10 -8.85 -8.10
N ILE A 120 -14.24 -9.37 -7.67
CA ILE A 120 -14.54 -9.68 -6.27
C ILE A 120 -14.50 -11.19 -6.12
N LEU A 121 -13.73 -11.65 -5.13
CA LEU A 121 -13.62 -13.05 -4.76
C LEU A 121 -13.98 -13.20 -3.28
N LYS A 122 -14.47 -14.37 -2.91
CA LYS A 122 -14.79 -14.71 -1.52
C LYS A 122 -14.21 -16.05 -1.10
N ARG A 123 -13.97 -16.23 0.20
CA ARG A 123 -13.66 -17.55 0.79
C ARG A 123 -14.39 -17.71 2.12
N SER A 124 -14.68 -18.94 2.50
CA SER A 124 -15.24 -19.23 3.83
C SER A 124 -14.16 -19.11 4.90
N VAL A 125 -14.51 -18.52 6.03
CA VAL A 125 -13.70 -18.54 7.26
C VAL A 125 -14.12 -19.80 8.03
N GLN A 126 -13.23 -20.78 8.11
CA GLN A 126 -13.43 -21.95 8.97
C GLN A 126 -13.08 -21.61 10.42
#